data_AF-A0A3M7TMZ4-F1
#
_entry.id   AF-A0A3M7TMZ4-F1
#
_cell.length_a   1.000
_cell.length_b   1.000
_cell.length_c   1.000
_cell.angle_alpha   90.00
_cell.angle_beta   90.00
_cell.angle_gamma   90.00
#
_symmetry.space_group_name_H-M   'P 1'
#
loop_
_entity.id
_entity.type
_entity.pdbx_description
1 polymer ?
#
loop_
_entity_poly.entity_id
_entity_poly.type
_entity_poly.pdbx_seq_one_letter_code
_entity_poly.pdbx_strand_id
1 'polypeptide(L)'
;MAGFMKKNGVWAICFVVFCIVVAVMTFYSPEERDAAANEEEKEQTKDVEEEAVEEEEDESEERSHGQPESEESEESEESEEGEGAAVEDEAGEIEAVAYEPGMEQNTKLTLGMAHEYLNELTGWGRLKDIDVTMLSRDADWVRLKGQLDYLYESFGASKAKEDVRTALMLAEVAEVSGDREALRFLHRVVHDLDVNINEADGDHWGITEAFGYEGQSESVKRYLEGFE
;
A
#
# COMPACT_ATOMS: atom_id res chain seq x y z
N MET A 1 -11.49 0.75 -60.14
CA MET A 1 -10.61 0.62 -58.94
C MET A 1 -9.95 1.95 -58.55
N ALA A 2 -10.66 3.09 -58.57
CA ALA A 2 -10.08 4.41 -58.21
C ALA A 2 -10.72 5.04 -56.95
N GLY A 3 -11.72 4.39 -56.34
CA GLY A 3 -12.45 4.91 -55.18
C GLY A 3 -11.86 4.54 -53.82
N PHE A 4 -10.93 3.59 -53.75
CA PHE A 4 -10.45 3.03 -52.49
C PHE A 4 -9.25 3.79 -51.87
N MET A 5 -8.60 4.68 -52.63
CA MET A 5 -7.39 5.38 -52.15
C MET A 5 -7.68 6.68 -51.36
N LYS A 6 -8.90 7.22 -51.37
CA LYS A 6 -9.17 8.52 -50.71
C LYS A 6 -9.37 8.44 -49.19
N LYS A 7 -9.79 7.28 -48.66
CA LYS A 7 -10.02 7.12 -47.20
C LYS A 7 -8.76 6.74 -46.43
N ASN A 8 -7.81 6.06 -47.09
CA ASN A 8 -6.58 5.58 -46.44
C ASN A 8 -5.45 6.62 -46.43
N GLY A 9 -5.56 7.67 -47.27
CA GLY A 9 -4.54 8.73 -47.34
C GLY A 9 -4.44 9.55 -46.05
N VAL A 10 -5.57 9.84 -45.39
CA VAL A 10 -5.57 10.59 -44.13
C VAL A 10 -4.92 9.77 -43.01
N TRP A 11 -5.22 8.47 -42.94
CA TRP A 11 -4.60 7.56 -41.97
C TRP A 11 -3.08 7.46 -42.14
N ALA A 12 -2.59 7.39 -43.38
CA ALA A 12 -1.15 7.35 -43.65
C ALA A 12 -0.44 8.64 -43.20
N ILE A 13 -1.07 9.81 -43.41
CA ILE A 13 -0.51 11.09 -42.96
C ILE A 13 -0.48 11.16 -41.42
N CYS A 14 -1.56 10.76 -40.74
CA CYS A 14 -1.60 10.72 -39.28
C CYS A 14 -0.54 9.78 -38.69
N PHE A 15 -0.33 8.62 -39.31
CA PHE A 15 0.69 7.66 -38.88
C PHE A 15 2.11 8.22 -39.02
N VAL A 16 2.42 8.88 -40.14
CA VAL A 16 3.73 9.50 -40.36
C VAL A 16 4.00 10.63 -39.36
N VAL A 17 3.01 11.48 -39.08
CA VAL A 17 3.14 12.55 -38.08
C VAL A 17 3.39 11.96 -36.68
N PHE A 18 2.66 10.90 -36.32
CA PHE A 18 2.87 10.18 -35.06
C PHE A 18 4.30 9.61 -34.94
N CYS A 19 4.81 8.95 -35.99
CA CYS A 19 6.19 8.44 -36.00
C CYS A 19 7.24 9.55 -35.83
N ILE A 20 7.02 10.74 -36.42
CA ILE A 20 7.93 11.89 -36.26
C ILE A 20 7.91 12.40 -34.81
N VAL A 21 6.73 12.52 -34.19
CA VAL A 21 6.60 12.99 -32.80
C VAL A 21 7.29 12.02 -31.84
N VAL A 22 7.07 10.71 -32.00
CA VAL A 22 7.73 9.68 -31.19
C VAL A 22 9.25 9.77 -31.36
N ALA A 23 9.76 9.87 -32.60
CA ALA A 23 11.19 10.02 -32.84
C ALA A 23 11.77 11.29 -32.19
N VAL A 24 11.07 12.42 -32.26
CA VAL A 24 11.52 13.66 -31.60
C VAL A 24 11.56 13.47 -30.09
N MET A 25 10.54 12.85 -29.47
CA MET A 25 10.54 12.60 -28.03
C MET A 25 11.66 11.65 -27.60
N THR A 26 11.94 10.60 -28.39
CA THR A 26 13.03 9.66 -28.06
C THR A 26 14.43 10.25 -28.23
N PHE A 27 14.63 11.12 -29.24
CA PHE A 27 15.96 11.69 -29.52
C PHE A 27 16.24 13.02 -28.83
N TYR A 28 15.19 13.74 -28.40
CA TYR A 28 15.33 15.05 -27.74
C TYR A 28 14.95 15.02 -26.25
N SER A 29 14.68 13.86 -25.63
CA SER A 29 14.59 13.80 -24.17
C SER A 29 15.99 14.13 -23.59
N PRO A 30 16.17 15.25 -22.86
CA PRO A 30 17.50 15.73 -22.43
C PRO A 30 18.17 14.89 -21.34
N GLU A 31 17.58 13.77 -20.92
CA GLU A 31 17.93 13.10 -19.66
C GLU A 31 19.17 12.20 -19.68
N GLU A 32 19.81 11.93 -20.82
CA GLU A 32 20.97 11.02 -20.88
C GLU A 32 22.26 11.63 -21.46
N ARG A 33 22.45 12.95 -21.37
CA ARG A 33 23.69 13.60 -21.86
C ARG A 33 24.78 13.86 -20.83
N ASP A 34 24.53 13.60 -19.55
CA ASP A 34 25.50 13.90 -18.48
C ASP A 34 26.21 12.67 -17.88
N ALA A 35 25.96 11.46 -18.38
CA ALA A 35 26.55 10.23 -17.82
C ALA A 35 27.87 9.76 -18.47
N ALA A 36 28.38 10.43 -19.51
CA ALA A 36 29.50 9.91 -20.33
C ALA A 36 30.80 10.72 -20.25
N ALA A 37 31.04 11.48 -19.17
CA ALA A 37 32.26 12.27 -19.02
C ALA A 37 32.79 12.30 -17.59
N ASN A 38 33.05 11.13 -16.97
CA ASN A 38 33.96 11.07 -15.83
C ASN A 38 34.54 9.66 -15.58
N GLU A 39 35.05 9.00 -16.61
CA GLU A 39 35.95 7.85 -16.47
C GLU A 39 37.34 8.23 -16.96
N GLU A 40 38.11 8.97 -16.14
CA GLU A 40 39.57 8.96 -16.20
C GLU A 40 40.10 9.42 -14.83
N GLU A 41 41.08 8.68 -14.30
CA GLU A 41 41.78 8.85 -13.01
C GLU A 41 41.12 8.28 -11.74
N LYS A 42 41.37 6.99 -11.47
CA LYS A 42 42.06 6.57 -10.23
C LYS A 42 42.53 5.11 -10.31
N GLU A 43 43.67 4.93 -10.95
CA GLU A 43 44.57 3.83 -10.60
C GLU A 43 45.47 4.28 -9.43
N GLN A 44 45.78 3.31 -8.55
CA GLN A 44 47.00 3.22 -7.74
C GLN A 44 46.95 3.78 -6.30
N THR A 45 46.76 2.86 -5.34
CA THR A 45 47.59 2.59 -4.14
C THR A 45 46.87 1.53 -3.28
N LYS A 46 47.24 0.25 -3.35
CA LYS A 46 48.37 -0.44 -2.69
C LYS A 46 48.15 -0.64 -1.18
N ASP A 47 47.85 -1.90 -0.85
CA ASP A 47 48.21 -2.70 0.33
C ASP A 47 48.64 -1.96 1.61
N VAL A 48 47.79 -2.02 2.65
CA VAL A 48 48.16 -2.03 4.09
C VAL A 48 47.02 -2.80 4.80
N GLU A 49 47.20 -4.09 5.08
CA GLU A 49 47.71 -4.67 6.33
C GLU A 49 46.59 -4.85 7.38
N GLU A 50 46.35 -6.11 7.70
CA GLU A 50 45.51 -6.60 8.80
C GLU A 50 46.05 -6.07 10.14
N GLU A 51 45.21 -5.44 10.95
CA GLU A 51 45.34 -5.56 12.41
C GLU A 51 43.97 -5.83 13.02
N ALA A 52 43.88 -7.02 13.60
CA ALA A 52 42.93 -7.37 14.62
C ALA A 52 43.19 -6.48 15.85
N VAL A 53 42.14 -5.84 16.37
CA VAL A 53 42.16 -5.28 17.72
C VAL A 53 41.02 -5.91 18.50
N GLU A 54 41.45 -6.44 19.63
CA GLU A 54 40.75 -7.21 20.63
C GLU A 54 39.65 -6.41 21.36
N GLU A 55 38.71 -7.20 21.87
CA GLU A 55 37.92 -7.06 23.10
C GLU A 55 38.13 -5.80 23.95
N GLU A 56 37.03 -5.08 24.24
CA GLU A 56 36.77 -4.65 25.61
C GLU A 56 35.31 -4.92 25.98
N GLU A 57 35.16 -5.75 27.01
CA GLU A 57 33.99 -5.86 27.86
C GLU A 57 33.75 -4.50 28.56
N ASP A 58 32.51 -4.02 28.61
CA ASP A 58 32.12 -3.10 29.68
C ASP A 58 30.76 -3.53 30.26
N GLU A 59 30.83 -3.78 31.56
CA GLU A 59 29.75 -4.15 32.45
C GLU A 59 28.90 -2.92 32.82
N SER A 60 27.79 -3.17 33.52
CA SER A 60 26.97 -2.21 34.27
C SER A 60 26.02 -1.37 33.41
N GLU A 61 24.73 -1.27 33.70
CA GLU A 61 24.12 -1.04 35.01
C GLU A 61 22.70 -1.63 35.11
N GLU A 62 22.45 -2.34 36.20
CA GLU A 62 21.14 -2.48 36.83
C GLU A 62 20.46 -1.11 36.98
N ARG A 63 19.22 -0.96 36.50
CA ARG A 63 18.34 0.07 37.03
C ARG A 63 16.88 -0.37 37.11
N SER A 64 16.56 -0.88 38.30
CA SER A 64 15.40 -0.50 39.11
C SER A 64 14.02 -0.69 38.50
N HIS A 65 13.43 -1.84 38.82
CA HIS A 65 12.00 -2.00 39.07
C HIS A 65 11.45 -0.80 39.88
N GLY A 66 10.48 -0.10 39.30
CA GLY A 66 9.66 0.91 39.97
C GLY A 66 8.20 0.60 39.68
N GLN A 67 7.63 -0.28 40.49
CA GLN A 67 6.21 -0.58 40.57
C GLN A 67 5.51 0.52 41.38
N PRO A 68 4.49 1.20 40.85
CA PRO A 68 3.44 1.76 41.68
C PRO A 68 2.22 0.85 41.64
N GLU A 69 1.97 0.19 42.77
CA GLU A 69 0.62 -0.19 43.16
C GLU A 69 -0.15 1.10 43.49
N SER A 70 -1.35 1.25 42.93
CA SER A 70 -2.42 1.94 43.64
C SER A 70 -3.77 1.37 43.21
N GLU A 71 -4.32 0.60 44.14
CA GLU A 71 -5.71 0.23 44.28
C GLU A 71 -6.61 1.48 44.43
N GLU A 72 -7.79 1.45 43.81
CA GLU A 72 -9.08 2.07 44.18
C GLU A 72 -9.94 2.02 42.90
N SER A 73 -10.86 1.08 42.66
CA SER A 73 -11.97 0.54 43.45
C SER A 73 -12.93 1.60 43.97
N GLU A 74 -13.75 2.16 43.08
CA GLU A 74 -15.09 2.64 43.45
C GLU A 74 -16.14 2.14 42.45
N GLU A 75 -16.97 1.22 42.96
CA GLU A 75 -18.34 0.94 42.52
C GLU A 75 -19.13 2.24 42.33
N SER A 76 -19.88 2.33 41.23
CA SER A 76 -21.25 2.83 41.32
C SER A 76 -22.11 2.13 40.28
N GLU A 77 -22.90 1.19 40.78
CA GLU A 77 -24.08 0.65 40.12
C GLU A 77 -25.18 1.72 40.16
N GLU A 78 -25.54 2.30 39.01
CA GLU A 78 -26.83 2.96 38.87
C GLU A 78 -27.54 2.38 37.65
N SER A 79 -28.37 1.37 37.95
CA SER A 79 -29.29 0.70 37.05
C SER A 79 -30.50 1.61 36.79
N GLU A 80 -30.45 2.39 35.72
CA GLU A 80 -31.67 2.95 35.10
C GLU A 80 -32.23 1.95 34.08
N GLU A 81 -33.27 1.23 34.51
CA GLU A 81 -34.20 0.50 33.63
C GLU A 81 -34.98 1.53 32.79
N GLY A 82 -34.38 2.00 31.70
CA GLY A 82 -35.07 2.69 30.63
C GLY A 82 -35.72 1.69 29.70
N GLU A 83 -37.05 1.61 29.71
CA GLU A 83 -37.86 0.91 28.72
C GLU A 83 -37.41 1.31 27.29
N GLY A 84 -36.60 0.44 26.69
CA GLY A 84 -36.09 0.60 25.34
C GLY A 84 -37.24 0.57 24.34
N ALA A 85 -37.62 1.75 23.86
CA ALA A 85 -38.26 1.87 22.57
C ALA A 85 -37.38 1.15 21.57
N ALA A 86 -37.88 0.05 21.00
CA ALA A 86 -37.29 -0.59 19.85
C ALA A 86 -37.26 0.45 18.72
N VAL A 87 -36.16 1.20 18.66
CA VAL A 87 -35.73 1.85 17.43
C VAL A 87 -35.45 0.67 16.52
N GLU A 88 -36.40 0.39 15.63
CA GLU A 88 -36.14 -0.43 14.47
C GLU A 88 -35.03 0.31 13.72
N ASP A 89 -33.78 -0.07 14.00
CA ASP A 89 -32.62 0.27 13.20
C ASP A 89 -32.92 -0.27 11.80
N GLU A 90 -33.57 0.55 10.97
CA GLU A 90 -33.34 0.57 9.53
C GLU A 90 -31.87 0.96 9.33
N ALA A 91 -30.97 0.06 9.73
CA ALA A 91 -29.58 0.07 9.34
C ALA A 91 -29.59 -0.13 7.84
N GLY A 92 -29.72 0.98 7.11
CA GLY A 92 -29.65 1.02 5.66
C GLY A 92 -28.44 0.20 5.24
N GLU A 93 -28.67 -0.75 4.32
CA GLU A 93 -27.63 -1.62 3.81
C GLU A 93 -26.46 -0.76 3.32
N ILE A 94 -25.32 -0.84 4.02
CA ILE A 94 -24.13 -0.07 3.66
C ILE A 94 -23.66 -0.55 2.30
N GLU A 95 -23.56 0.37 1.35
CA GLU A 95 -23.11 0.07 -0.01
C GLU A 95 -21.69 -0.53 0.00
N ALA A 96 -21.44 -1.49 -0.90
CA ALA A 96 -20.11 -2.11 -1.03
C ALA A 96 -19.05 -1.06 -1.43
N VAL A 97 -19.40 -0.20 -2.40
CA VAL A 97 -18.53 0.87 -2.90
C VAL A 97 -19.36 2.13 -3.08
N ALA A 98 -18.91 3.23 -2.48
CA ALA A 98 -19.40 4.57 -2.76
C ALA A 98 -18.20 5.49 -2.97
N TYR A 99 -18.19 6.27 -4.04
CA TYR A 99 -17.13 7.25 -4.31
C TYR A 99 -17.57 8.64 -3.88
N GLU A 100 -16.61 9.46 -3.44
CA GLU A 100 -16.83 10.89 -3.34
C GLU A 100 -17.06 11.51 -4.73
N PRO A 101 -17.86 12.59 -4.84
CA PRO A 101 -18.21 13.18 -6.13
C PRO A 101 -16.98 13.55 -6.98
N GLY A 102 -16.88 12.92 -8.15
CA GLY A 102 -15.81 13.19 -9.12
C GLY A 102 -14.47 12.50 -8.85
N MET A 103 -14.40 11.63 -7.83
CA MET A 103 -13.15 10.94 -7.47
C MET A 103 -12.96 9.58 -8.15
N GLU A 104 -14.02 8.93 -8.62
CA GLU A 104 -14.01 7.54 -9.10
C GLU A 104 -12.83 7.20 -10.02
N GLN A 105 -12.57 7.99 -11.07
CA GLN A 105 -11.50 7.69 -12.02
C GLN A 105 -10.11 7.71 -11.37
N ASN A 106 -9.86 8.68 -10.49
CA ASN A 106 -8.57 8.79 -9.81
C ASN A 106 -8.45 7.75 -8.70
N THR A 107 -9.54 7.41 -7.99
CA THR A 107 -9.59 6.29 -7.05
C THR A 107 -9.16 4.99 -7.73
N LYS A 108 -9.76 4.69 -8.88
CA LYS A 108 -9.43 3.52 -9.69
C LYS A 108 -7.96 3.48 -10.10
N LEU A 109 -7.44 4.59 -10.61
CA LEU A 109 -6.02 4.69 -10.98
C LEU A 109 -5.09 4.48 -9.77
N THR A 110 -5.39 5.13 -8.64
CA THR A 110 -4.59 5.04 -7.42
C THR A 110 -4.61 3.62 -6.84
N LEU A 111 -5.75 2.95 -6.88
CA LEU A 111 -5.90 1.57 -6.43
C LEU A 111 -5.01 0.62 -7.26
N GLY A 112 -5.03 0.77 -8.59
CA GLY A 112 -4.17 -0.02 -9.47
C GLY A 112 -2.67 0.23 -9.23
N MET A 113 -2.27 1.50 -8.97
CA MET A 113 -0.87 1.80 -8.63
C MET A 113 -0.43 1.20 -7.29
N ALA A 114 -1.31 1.22 -6.28
CA ALA A 114 -1.05 0.60 -4.99
C ALA A 114 -0.91 -0.93 -5.13
N HIS A 115 -1.80 -1.55 -5.93
CA HIS A 115 -1.74 -2.97 -6.22
C HIS A 115 -0.44 -3.35 -6.95
N GLU A 116 -0.06 -2.63 -8.01
CA GLU A 116 1.19 -2.90 -8.76
C GLU A 116 2.41 -2.86 -7.85
N TYR A 117 2.53 -1.85 -6.99
CA TYR A 117 3.62 -1.76 -6.03
C TYR A 117 3.65 -2.95 -5.07
N LEU A 118 2.50 -3.38 -4.54
CA LEU A 118 2.41 -4.53 -3.64
C LEU A 118 2.74 -5.85 -4.36
N ASN A 119 2.39 -5.97 -5.65
CA ASN A 119 2.80 -7.07 -6.50
C ASN A 119 4.32 -7.11 -6.70
N GLU A 120 4.94 -5.97 -7.00
CA GLU A 120 6.38 -5.88 -7.11
C GLU A 120 7.06 -6.25 -5.79
N LEU A 121 6.58 -5.69 -4.69
CA LEU A 121 7.17 -5.88 -3.36
C LEU A 121 7.05 -7.35 -2.90
N THR A 122 5.86 -7.94 -2.98
CA THR A 122 5.55 -9.22 -2.30
C THR A 122 5.31 -10.41 -3.23
N GLY A 123 5.13 -10.17 -4.53
CA GLY A 123 4.77 -11.19 -5.52
C GLY A 123 5.83 -12.28 -5.70
N TRP A 124 5.43 -13.39 -6.33
CA TRP A 124 6.33 -14.50 -6.73
C TRP A 124 7.19 -15.08 -5.59
N GLY A 125 6.73 -14.99 -4.35
CA GLY A 125 7.44 -15.51 -3.17
C GLY A 125 8.47 -14.55 -2.56
N ARG A 126 8.61 -13.33 -3.09
CA ARG A 126 9.56 -12.30 -2.61
C ARG A 126 9.34 -11.92 -1.16
N LEU A 127 8.11 -12.08 -0.63
CA LEU A 127 7.75 -11.79 0.76
C LEU A 127 8.73 -12.38 1.81
N LYS A 128 9.36 -13.51 1.52
CA LYS A 128 10.32 -14.16 2.44
C LYS A 128 11.66 -13.43 2.54
N ASP A 129 12.03 -12.71 1.48
CA ASP A 129 13.34 -12.10 1.31
C ASP A 129 13.31 -10.59 1.58
N ILE A 130 12.13 -10.00 1.79
CA ILE A 130 11.99 -8.58 2.14
C ILE A 130 12.53 -8.34 3.55
N ASP A 131 13.39 -7.33 3.65
CA ASP A 131 13.75 -6.70 4.91
C ASP A 131 12.68 -5.66 5.27
N VAL A 132 11.68 -6.12 6.01
CA VAL A 132 10.51 -5.31 6.38
C VAL A 132 10.92 -4.12 7.28
N THR A 133 12.04 -4.24 8.00
CA THR A 133 12.53 -3.18 8.90
C THR A 133 12.99 -1.93 8.13
N MET A 134 13.24 -2.07 6.83
CA MET A 134 13.69 -0.98 5.96
C MET A 134 12.53 -0.27 5.23
N LEU A 135 11.28 -0.74 5.36
CA LEU A 135 10.12 -0.14 4.68
C LEU A 135 9.94 1.34 5.01
N SER A 136 10.12 1.74 6.28
CA SER A 136 9.99 3.15 6.70
C SER A 136 10.97 4.11 6.00
N ARG A 137 12.06 3.58 5.42
CA ARG A 137 13.07 4.35 4.68
C ARG A 137 12.89 4.26 3.16
N ASP A 138 11.99 3.40 2.70
CA ASP A 138 11.69 3.21 1.30
C ASP A 138 10.74 4.30 0.80
N ALA A 139 11.15 5.06 -0.21
CA ALA A 139 10.35 6.12 -0.78
C ALA A 139 9.07 5.60 -1.46
N ASP A 140 9.11 4.40 -2.03
CA ASP A 140 7.95 3.77 -2.66
C ASP A 140 6.95 3.29 -1.60
N TRP A 141 7.43 2.86 -0.42
CA TRP A 141 6.55 2.56 0.72
C TRP A 141 5.83 3.81 1.24
N VAL A 142 6.56 4.92 1.40
CA VAL A 142 5.96 6.21 1.76
C VAL A 142 4.92 6.63 0.73
N ARG A 143 5.20 6.41 -0.56
CA ARG A 143 4.25 6.67 -1.65
C ARG A 143 3.00 5.79 -1.52
N LEU A 144 3.15 4.50 -1.23
CA LEU A 144 2.01 3.59 -1.00
C LEU A 144 1.11 4.12 0.13
N LYS A 145 1.67 4.51 1.27
CA LYS A 145 0.86 5.05 2.39
C LYS A 145 0.06 6.29 1.96
N GLY A 146 0.70 7.21 1.24
CA GLY A 146 0.00 8.38 0.68
C GLY A 146 -1.09 8.01 -0.34
N GLN A 147 -0.92 6.92 -1.09
CA GLN A 147 -1.96 6.39 -1.97
C GLN A 147 -3.13 5.79 -1.17
N LEU A 148 -2.85 5.04 -0.10
CA LEU A 148 -3.89 4.49 0.78
C LEU A 148 -4.69 5.60 1.49
N ASP A 149 -4.01 6.65 1.97
CA ASP A 149 -4.67 7.84 2.55
C ASP A 149 -5.59 8.51 1.52
N TYR A 150 -5.09 8.72 0.29
CA TYR A 150 -5.90 9.25 -0.80
C TYR A 150 -7.13 8.37 -1.09
N LEU A 151 -6.95 7.05 -1.13
CA LEU A 151 -8.05 6.11 -1.35
C LEU A 151 -9.12 6.25 -0.26
N TYR A 152 -8.71 6.32 1.01
CA TYR A 152 -9.63 6.46 2.15
C TYR A 152 -10.49 7.73 2.04
N GLU A 153 -9.89 8.85 1.64
CA GLU A 153 -10.59 10.12 1.41
C GLU A 153 -11.45 10.11 0.14
N SER A 154 -11.12 9.26 -0.84
CA SER A 154 -11.82 9.22 -2.13
C SER A 154 -13.09 8.34 -2.12
N PHE A 155 -13.21 7.44 -1.15
CA PHE A 155 -14.43 6.67 -0.92
C PHE A 155 -15.37 7.42 0.04
N GLY A 156 -16.65 7.45 -0.30
CA GLY A 156 -17.73 7.82 0.61
C GLY A 156 -18.01 6.72 1.63
N ALA A 157 -19.02 6.91 2.49
CA ALA A 157 -19.41 5.92 3.49
C ALA A 157 -19.81 4.60 2.82
N SER A 158 -18.93 3.60 2.90
CA SER A 158 -19.06 2.31 2.21
C SER A 158 -18.14 1.26 2.84
N LYS A 159 -18.40 -0.02 2.55
CA LYS A 159 -17.54 -1.12 3.02
C LYS A 159 -16.11 -1.01 2.47
N ALA A 160 -15.95 -0.58 1.22
CA ALA A 160 -14.62 -0.37 0.63
C ALA A 160 -13.80 0.69 1.37
N LYS A 161 -14.44 1.71 1.96
CA LYS A 161 -13.74 2.70 2.80
C LYS A 161 -13.17 2.05 4.07
N GLU A 162 -13.93 1.17 4.71
CA GLU A 162 -13.45 0.41 5.88
C GLU A 162 -12.37 -0.61 5.50
N ASP A 163 -12.44 -1.21 4.31
CA ASP A 163 -11.37 -2.06 3.78
C ASP A 163 -10.07 -1.27 3.57
N VAL A 164 -10.14 -0.04 3.03
CA VAL A 164 -8.95 0.82 2.90
C VAL A 164 -8.42 1.26 4.27
N ARG A 165 -9.30 1.53 5.23
CA ARG A 165 -8.89 1.78 6.62
C ARG A 165 -8.13 0.59 7.21
N THR A 166 -8.62 -0.62 6.96
CA THR A 166 -7.97 -1.87 7.35
C THR A 166 -6.59 -1.99 6.69
N ALA A 167 -6.48 -1.65 5.40
CA ALA A 167 -5.21 -1.61 4.69
C ALA A 167 -4.22 -0.61 5.32
N LEU A 168 -4.67 0.59 5.72
CA LEU A 168 -3.83 1.57 6.43
C LEU A 168 -3.28 1.01 7.75
N MET A 169 -4.12 0.36 8.54
CA MET A 169 -3.68 -0.27 9.79
C MET A 169 -2.67 -1.39 9.55
N LEU A 170 -2.89 -2.23 8.54
CA LEU A 170 -1.96 -3.29 8.16
C LEU A 170 -0.62 -2.75 7.66
N ALA A 171 -0.62 -1.63 6.94
CA ALA A 171 0.61 -0.95 6.53
C ALA A 171 1.40 -0.47 7.75
N GLU A 172 0.74 0.17 8.71
CA GLU A 172 1.37 0.62 9.95
C GLU A 172 1.97 -0.56 10.74
N VAL A 173 1.22 -1.65 10.90
CA VAL A 173 1.72 -2.86 11.58
C VAL A 173 2.93 -3.43 10.86
N ALA A 174 2.89 -3.56 9.52
CA ALA A 174 4.01 -4.07 8.75
C ALA A 174 5.27 -3.21 8.93
N GLU A 175 5.12 -1.89 8.94
CA GLU A 175 6.24 -0.95 9.09
C GLU A 175 6.83 -0.94 10.49
N VAL A 176 5.99 -0.86 11.52
CA VAL A 176 6.43 -0.71 12.92
C VAL A 176 6.96 -2.02 13.48
N SER A 177 6.26 -3.13 13.23
CA SER A 177 6.60 -4.43 13.81
C SER A 177 7.48 -5.29 12.90
N GLY A 178 7.60 -4.95 11.61
CA GLY A 178 8.25 -5.79 10.63
C GLY A 178 7.44 -7.05 10.27
N ASP A 179 6.14 -7.09 10.59
CA ASP A 179 5.32 -8.29 10.38
C ASP A 179 4.99 -8.52 8.89
N ARG A 180 5.51 -9.63 8.37
CA ARG A 180 5.28 -10.09 6.99
C ARG A 180 3.85 -10.58 6.75
N GLU A 181 3.16 -11.04 7.78
CA GLU A 181 1.76 -11.42 7.69
C GLU A 181 0.87 -10.19 7.49
N ALA A 182 1.13 -9.10 8.22
CA ALA A 182 0.46 -7.82 8.00
C ALA A 182 0.64 -7.36 6.55
N LEU A 183 1.88 -7.42 6.03
CA LEU A 183 2.18 -7.07 4.64
C LEU A 183 1.45 -7.98 3.64
N ARG A 184 1.26 -9.27 3.96
CA ARG A 184 0.48 -10.20 3.13
C ARG A 184 -0.99 -9.84 3.13
N PHE A 185 -1.57 -9.56 4.29
CA PHE A 185 -2.97 -9.14 4.38
C PHE A 185 -3.19 -7.81 3.66
N LEU A 186 -2.29 -6.85 3.82
CA LEU A 186 -2.32 -5.58 3.09
C LEU A 186 -2.42 -5.81 1.58
N HIS A 187 -1.53 -6.63 1.03
CA HIS A 187 -1.57 -6.96 -0.40
C HIS A 187 -2.91 -7.59 -0.81
N ARG A 188 -3.39 -8.58 -0.05
CA ARG A 188 -4.66 -9.25 -0.36
C ARG A 188 -5.86 -8.32 -0.31
N VAL A 189 -5.93 -7.38 0.65
CA VAL A 189 -7.02 -6.40 0.76
C VAL A 189 -7.02 -5.51 -0.47
N VAL A 190 -5.86 -4.93 -0.82
CA VAL A 190 -5.72 -4.04 -1.98
C VAL A 190 -6.03 -4.77 -3.28
N HIS A 191 -5.55 -6.01 -3.45
CA HIS A 191 -5.85 -6.82 -4.63
C HIS A 191 -7.34 -7.16 -4.74
N ASP A 192 -7.99 -7.60 -3.66
CA ASP A 192 -9.43 -7.92 -3.70
C ASP A 192 -10.25 -6.68 -4.08
N LEU A 193 -9.87 -5.49 -3.57
CA LEU A 193 -10.48 -4.23 -4.02
C LEU A 193 -10.21 -3.98 -5.50
N ASP A 194 -8.96 -4.10 -5.96
CA ASP A 194 -8.57 -3.83 -7.36
C ASP A 194 -9.28 -4.76 -8.36
N VAL A 195 -9.31 -6.07 -8.11
CA VAL A 195 -10.01 -7.04 -8.96
C VAL A 195 -11.49 -6.69 -9.10
N ASN A 196 -12.16 -6.29 -8.01
CA ASN A 196 -13.60 -5.99 -8.07
C ASN A 196 -13.91 -4.59 -8.62
N ILE A 197 -13.08 -3.58 -8.34
CA ILE A 197 -13.33 -2.19 -8.73
C ILE A 197 -12.83 -1.88 -10.14
N ASN A 198 -11.66 -2.40 -10.50
CA ASN A 198 -10.98 -2.17 -11.77
C ASN A 198 -11.15 -3.31 -12.77
N GLU A 199 -11.87 -4.38 -12.40
CA GLU A 199 -11.99 -5.60 -13.22
C GLU A 199 -10.62 -6.17 -13.60
N ALA A 200 -9.64 -6.03 -12.69
CA ALA A 200 -8.30 -6.59 -12.89
C ALA A 200 -8.39 -8.13 -12.91
N ASP A 201 -7.54 -8.77 -13.72
CA ASP A 201 -7.47 -10.23 -13.74
C ASP A 201 -6.84 -10.75 -12.43
N GLY A 202 -7.53 -11.65 -11.72
CA GLY A 202 -6.99 -12.23 -10.49
C GLY A 202 -7.97 -13.14 -9.76
N ASP A 203 -7.45 -13.97 -8.85
CA ASP A 203 -8.26 -14.80 -7.95
C ASP A 203 -8.64 -14.00 -6.71
N HIS A 204 -9.92 -14.01 -6.33
CA HIS A 204 -10.36 -13.37 -5.09
C HIS A 204 -9.92 -14.17 -3.85
N TRP A 205 -9.33 -13.48 -2.88
CA TRP A 205 -9.03 -14.07 -1.57
C TRP A 205 -10.20 -13.98 -0.61
N GLY A 206 -11.11 -13.04 -0.82
CA GLY A 206 -12.35 -12.88 -0.06
C GLY A 206 -12.17 -12.27 1.31
N ILE A 207 -11.09 -11.50 1.53
CA ILE A 207 -10.75 -10.96 2.85
C ILE A 207 -11.28 -9.55 3.11
N THR A 208 -11.93 -8.93 2.12
CA THR A 208 -12.55 -7.61 2.23
C THR A 208 -13.99 -7.70 2.73
N GLU A 209 -14.48 -6.65 3.39
CA GLU A 209 -15.89 -6.51 3.74
C GLU A 209 -16.76 -6.19 2.52
N ALA A 210 -16.23 -5.41 1.57
CA ALA A 210 -16.98 -5.00 0.39
C ALA A 210 -17.33 -6.17 -0.54
N PHE A 211 -16.41 -7.13 -0.70
CA PHE A 211 -16.52 -8.18 -1.72
C PHE A 211 -16.21 -9.60 -1.21
N GLY A 212 -15.75 -9.73 0.03
CA GLY A 212 -15.35 -11.00 0.60
C GLY A 212 -16.49 -11.74 1.29
N TYR A 213 -16.10 -12.80 2.00
CA TYR A 213 -17.01 -13.61 2.80
C TYR A 213 -16.91 -13.16 4.26
N GLU A 214 -18.04 -13.03 4.96
CA GLU A 214 -18.11 -12.51 6.34
C GLU A 214 -17.06 -13.16 7.28
N GLY A 215 -16.83 -14.46 7.18
CA GLY A 215 -15.87 -15.15 8.05
C GLY A 215 -14.38 -14.89 7.74
N GLN A 216 -14.05 -14.42 6.53
CA GLN A 216 -12.66 -14.16 6.13
C GLN A 216 -12.23 -12.72 6.44
N SER A 217 -13.11 -11.74 6.24
CA SER A 217 -12.83 -10.36 6.68
C SER A 217 -12.67 -10.27 8.20
N GLU A 218 -13.46 -11.04 8.96
CA GLU A 218 -13.32 -11.13 10.42
C GLU A 218 -11.95 -11.69 10.85
N SER A 219 -11.31 -12.52 10.02
CA SER A 219 -9.97 -13.04 10.34
C SER A 219 -8.89 -11.96 10.32
N VAL A 220 -9.04 -10.96 9.43
CA VAL A 220 -8.13 -9.82 9.34
C VAL A 220 -8.34 -8.88 10.52
N LYS A 221 -9.60 -8.64 10.90
CA LYS A 221 -9.94 -7.86 12.11
C LYS A 221 -9.34 -8.48 13.36
N ARG A 222 -9.57 -9.77 13.57
CA ARG A 222 -9.01 -10.52 14.70
C ARG A 222 -7.47 -10.52 14.71
N TYR A 223 -6.86 -10.51 13.53
CA TYR A 223 -5.41 -10.36 13.43
C TYR A 223 -4.95 -8.98 13.92
N LEU A 224 -5.64 -7.91 13.51
CA LEU A 224 -5.33 -6.54 13.95
C LEU A 224 -5.61 -6.28 15.44
N GLU A 225 -6.64 -6.90 16.02
CA GLU A 225 -6.92 -6.85 17.47
C GLU A 225 -5.72 -7.33 18.32
N GLY A 226 -4.80 -8.12 17.76
CA GLY A 226 -3.57 -8.52 18.43
C GLY A 226 -2.51 -7.41 18.56
N PHE A 227 -2.74 -6.24 17.94
CA PHE A 227 -1.83 -5.10 17.91
C PHE A 227 -2.42 -3.83 18.55
N GLU A 228 -3.65 -3.88 19.06
CA GLU A 228 -4.27 -2.83 19.89
C GLU A 228 -3.78 -2.89 21.35
#